data_AF-M5G2Q5-F1
#
_entry.id   AF-M5G2Q5-F1
#
_cell.length_a   1.000
_cell.length_b   1.000
_cell.length_c   1.000
_cell.angle_alpha   90.00
_cell.angle_beta   90.00
_cell.angle_gamma   90.00
#
_symmetry.space_group_name_H-M   'P 1'
#
loop_
_entity.id
_entity.type
_entity.pdbx_description
1 polymer ?
#
loop_
_entity_poly.entity_id
_entity_poly.type
_entity_poly.pdbx_seq_one_letter_code
_entity_poly.pdbx_strand_id
1 'polypeptide(L)'
;TGNVYAWAMVLTGTSGNLSVTLYLASVISIGGGKVWTQVEIAAMAWALNILSGLLNTWGTKPIGWIAGFSVWWTLCGTVVLVICLLVKAPVK
;
A
#
# COMPACT_ATOMS: atom_id res chain seq x y z
N THR A 1 -23.28 -5.28 -2.83
CA THR A 1 -22.32 -6.41 -2.76
C THR A 1 -20.92 -6.02 -2.33
N GLY A 2 -20.39 -4.82 -2.61
CA GLY A 2 -19.03 -4.42 -2.17
C GLY A 2 -18.79 -4.37 -0.66
N ASN A 3 -19.82 -4.08 0.16
CA ASN A 3 -19.67 -4.01 1.61
C ASN A 3 -19.39 -5.40 2.22
N VAL A 4 -20.04 -6.46 1.73
CA VAL A 4 -19.86 -7.83 2.23
C VAL A 4 -18.42 -8.33 2.06
N TYR A 5 -17.76 -7.96 0.94
CA TYR A 5 -16.36 -8.32 0.71
C TYR A 5 -15.39 -7.55 1.58
N ALA A 6 -15.63 -6.24 1.79
CA ALA A 6 -14.83 -5.45 2.71
C ALA A 6 -14.93 -6.02 4.14
N TRP A 7 -16.12 -6.44 4.56
CA TRP A 7 -16.36 -7.02 5.88
C TRP A 7 -15.72 -8.40 6.01
N ALA A 8 -15.81 -9.24 4.98
CA ALA A 8 -15.14 -10.53 4.94
C ALA A 8 -13.62 -10.37 5.10
N MET A 9 -13.00 -9.42 4.38
CA MET A 9 -11.55 -9.18 4.45
C MET A 9 -11.10 -8.60 5.81
N VAL A 10 -11.95 -7.80 6.45
CA VAL A 10 -11.70 -7.32 7.81
C VAL A 10 -11.76 -8.46 8.81
N LEU A 11 -12.73 -9.37 8.68
CA LEU A 11 -12.90 -10.51 9.59
C LEU A 11 -11.86 -11.62 9.37
N THR A 12 -11.34 -11.81 8.15
CA THR A 12 -10.28 -12.79 7.85
C THR A 12 -8.87 -12.29 8.15
N GLY A 13 -8.71 -11.08 8.71
CA GLY A 13 -7.40 -10.49 8.99
C GLY A 13 -6.62 -10.02 7.76
N THR A 14 -7.25 -9.97 6.58
CA THR A 14 -6.67 -9.49 5.32
C THR A 14 -6.97 -8.00 5.07
N SER A 15 -7.45 -7.29 6.08
CA SER A 15 -7.70 -5.84 6.06
C SER A 15 -6.48 -5.02 5.68
N GLY A 16 -5.27 -5.48 6.04
CA GLY A 16 -4.01 -4.88 5.60
C GLY A 16 -3.89 -4.89 4.08
N ASN A 17 -4.14 -6.04 3.45
CA ASN A 17 -4.09 -6.19 1.98
C ASN A 17 -5.19 -5.39 1.28
N LEU A 18 -6.39 -5.30 1.88
CA LEU A 18 -7.45 -4.42 1.38
C LEU A 18 -7.00 -2.95 1.37
N SER A 19 -6.37 -2.49 2.46
CA SER A 19 -5.89 -1.12 2.60
C SER A 19 -4.81 -0.80 1.57
N VAL A 20 -3.87 -1.72 1.34
CA VAL A 20 -2.85 -1.60 0.29
C VAL A 20 -3.50 -1.53 -1.09
N THR A 21 -4.51 -2.36 -1.35
CA THR A 21 -5.25 -2.35 -2.63
C THR A 21 -5.92 -1.02 -2.88
N LEU A 22 -6.62 -0.50 -1.87
CA LEU A 22 -7.32 0.78 -1.95
C LEU A 22 -6.33 1.92 -2.16
N TYR A 23 -5.19 1.90 -1.45
CA TYR A 23 -4.12 2.87 -1.65
C TYR A 23 -3.58 2.81 -3.08
N LEU A 24 -3.30 1.63 -3.61
CA LEU A 24 -2.80 1.46 -4.99
C LEU A 24 -3.81 1.96 -6.01
N ALA A 25 -5.09 1.62 -5.84
CA ALA A 25 -6.19 2.10 -6.68
C ALA A 25 -6.28 3.63 -6.65
N SER A 26 -6.14 4.26 -5.47
CA SER A 26 -6.12 5.71 -5.32
C SER A 26 -4.91 6.36 -6.00
N VAL A 27 -3.70 5.83 -5.83
CA VAL A 27 -2.49 6.37 -6.47
C VAL A 27 -2.60 6.28 -7.99
N ILE A 28 -3.04 5.14 -8.52
CA ILE A 28 -3.22 4.98 -9.97
C ILE A 28 -4.34 5.88 -10.48
N SER A 29 -5.40 6.09 -9.70
CA SER A 29 -6.48 7.01 -10.07
C SER A 29 -5.99 8.45 -10.17
N ILE A 30 -5.15 8.91 -9.24
CA ILE A 30 -4.54 10.25 -9.26
C ILE A 30 -3.60 10.42 -10.46
N GLY A 31 -2.79 9.41 -10.78
CA GLY A 31 -1.82 9.49 -11.89
C GLY A 31 -2.41 9.27 -13.28
N GLY A 32 -3.49 8.48 -13.39
CA GLY A 32 -4.05 8.04 -14.68
C GLY A 32 -5.48 8.52 -14.96
N GLY A 33 -6.13 9.24 -14.04
CA GLY A 33 -7.49 9.76 -14.19
C GLY A 33 -8.60 8.69 -14.28
N LYS A 34 -8.25 7.40 -14.14
CA LYS A 34 -9.21 6.29 -14.20
C LYS A 34 -9.93 6.13 -12.87
N VAL A 35 -11.26 6.08 -12.90
CA VAL A 35 -12.07 5.67 -11.74
C VAL A 35 -12.25 4.15 -11.79
N TRP A 36 -11.78 3.47 -10.75
CA TRP A 36 -11.84 2.02 -10.65
C TRP A 36 -13.22 1.55 -10.20
N THR A 37 -13.74 0.52 -10.85
CA THR A 37 -14.98 -0.13 -10.44
C THR A 37 -14.75 -1.03 -9.23
N GLN A 38 -15.81 -1.31 -8.46
CA GLN A 38 -15.72 -2.17 -7.28
C GLN A 38 -15.21 -3.59 -7.60
N VAL A 39 -15.49 -4.10 -8.80
CA VAL A 39 -15.05 -5.44 -9.23
C VAL A 39 -13.55 -5.44 -9.53
N GLU A 40 -13.03 -4.39 -10.16
CA GLU A 40 -11.59 -4.26 -10.41
C GLU A 40 -10.81 -4.13 -9.10
N ILE A 41 -11.32 -3.36 -8.13
CA ILE A 41 -10.72 -3.25 -6.80
C ILE A 41 -10.72 -4.61 -6.10
N ALA A 42 -11.82 -5.37 -6.19
CA ALA A 42 -11.89 -6.71 -5.63
C ALA A 42 -10.88 -7.67 -6.30
N ALA A 43 -10.72 -7.60 -7.62
CA ALA A 43 -9.72 -8.39 -8.35
C ALA A 43 -8.28 -8.05 -7.93
N MET A 44 -7.96 -6.76 -7.78
CA MET A 44 -6.66 -6.32 -7.27
C MET A 44 -6.42 -6.81 -5.83
N ALA A 45 -7.46 -6.81 -5.00
CA ALA A 45 -7.36 -7.26 -3.62
C ALA A 45 -7.12 -8.78 -3.53
N TRP A 46 -7.74 -9.56 -4.41
CA TRP A 46 -7.47 -10.99 -4.55
C TRP A 46 -6.02 -11.25 -5.00
N ALA A 47 -5.54 -10.51 -6.00
CA ALA A 47 -4.16 -10.63 -6.47
C ALA A 47 -3.15 -10.33 -5.34
N LEU A 48 -3.39 -9.30 -4.53
CA LEU A 48 -2.53 -8.94 -3.40
C LEU A 48 -2.56 -9.98 -2.26
N ASN A 49 -3.70 -10.63 -2.04
CA ASN A 49 -3.79 -11.75 -1.08
C ASN A 49 -2.99 -12.98 -1.56
N ILE A 50 -3.10 -13.34 -2.84
CA ILE A 50 -2.31 -14.43 -3.43
C ILE A 50 -0.82 -14.12 -3.35
N LEU A 51 -0.44 -12.88 -3.68
CA LEU A 51 0.95 -12.43 -3.60
C LEU A 51 1.47 -12.49 -2.16
N SER A 52 0.67 -12.04 -1.17
CA SER A 52 1.03 -12.17 0.25
C SER A 52 1.20 -13.63 0.66
N GLY A 53 0.32 -14.53 0.22
CA GLY A 53 0.45 -15.97 0.45
C GLY A 53 1.74 -16.54 -0.14
N LEU A 54 2.08 -16.12 -1.37
CA LEU A 54 3.32 -16.51 -2.02
C LEU A 54 4.55 -16.01 -1.25
N LEU A 55 4.58 -14.73 -0.89
CA LEU A 55 5.70 -14.14 -0.13
C LEU A 55 5.86 -14.81 1.24
N ASN A 56 4.76 -15.15 1.91
CA ASN A 56 4.79 -15.88 3.18
C ASN A 56 5.33 -17.31 3.02
N THR A 57 5.12 -17.95 1.86
CA THR A 57 5.69 -19.28 1.55
C THR A 57 7.21 -19.26 1.48
N TRP A 58 7.81 -18.12 1.10
CA TRP A 58 9.27 -17.97 0.98
C TRP A 58 9.96 -17.73 2.34
N GLY A 59 9.18 -17.71 3.44
CA GLY A 59 9.65 -17.64 4.82
C GLY A 59 9.90 -16.22 5.33
N THR A 60 10.32 -16.13 6.60
CA THR A 60 10.48 -14.85 7.33
C THR A 60 11.75 -14.07 6.98
N LYS A 61 12.75 -14.72 6.38
CA LYS A 61 14.02 -14.10 5.98
C LYS A 61 13.85 -12.93 4.98
N PRO A 62 13.14 -13.11 3.84
CA PRO A 62 12.91 -12.00 2.91
C PRO A 62 12.03 -10.90 3.51
N ILE A 63 11.05 -11.25 4.34
CA ILE A 63 10.16 -10.28 5.01
C ILE A 63 10.96 -9.34 5.92
N GLY A 64 11.93 -9.87 6.68
CA GLY A 64 12.81 -9.06 7.53
C GLY A 64 13.67 -8.07 6.73
N TRP A 65 14.19 -8.49 5.57
CA TRP A 65 14.93 -7.60 4.66
C TRP A 65 14.05 -6.50 4.07
N ILE A 66 12.84 -6.84 3.63
CA ILE A 66 11.87 -5.87 3.12
C ILE A 66 11.47 -4.85 4.19
N ALA A 67 11.28 -5.30 5.44
CA ALA A 67 10.98 -4.43 6.57
C ALA A 67 12.14 -3.47 6.86
N GLY A 68 13.38 -3.97 6.90
CA GLY A 68 14.57 -3.14 7.09
C GLY A 68 14.73 -2.08 5.99
N PHE A 69 14.53 -2.48 4.73
CA PHE A 69 14.53 -1.55 3.60
C PHE A 69 13.42 -0.50 3.71
N SER A 70 12.21 -0.89 4.12
CA SER A 70 11.07 0.04 4.30
C SER A 70 11.35 1.13 5.34
N VAL A 71 12.00 0.76 6.45
CA VAL A 71 12.40 1.73 7.49
C VAL A 71 13.44 2.70 6.93
N TRP A 72 14.47 2.19 6.24
CA TRP A 72 15.50 3.04 5.62
C TRP A 72 14.91 3.97 4.55
N TRP A 73 13.98 3.46 3.75
CA TRP A 73 13.27 4.23 2.73
C TRP A 73 12.41 5.34 3.35
N THR A 74 11.71 5.04 4.44
CA THR A 74 10.91 6.02 5.18
C THR A 74 11.79 7.12 5.77
N LEU A 75 12.92 6.75 6.39
CA LEU A 75 13.89 7.70 6.92
C LEU A 75 14.41 8.64 5.83
N CYS A 76 14.83 8.09 4.69
CA CYS A 76 15.29 8.87 3.54
C CYS A 76 14.19 9.82 3.03
N GLY A 77 12.96 9.34 2.91
CA GLY A 77 11.81 10.14 2.52
C GLY A 77 11.55 11.32 3.47
N THR A 78 11.61 11.10 4.77
CA THR A 78 11.46 12.17 5.77
C THR A 78 12.58 13.21 5.64
N VAL A 79 13.84 12.79 5.48
CA VAL A 79 14.97 13.72 5.30
C VAL A 79 14.77 14.58 4.05
N VAL A 80 14.37 13.98 2.92
CA VAL A 80 14.09 14.71 1.68
C VAL A 80 12.94 15.71 1.87
N LEU A 81 11.86 15.31 2.54
CA LEU A 81 10.74 16.21 2.82
C LEU A 81 11.17 17.41 3.69
N VAL A 82 11.97 17.17 4.74
CA VAL A 82 12.51 18.24 5.59
C VAL A 82 13.37 19.21 4.77
N ILE A 83 14.26 18.71 3.91
CA ILE A 83 15.08 19.56 3.04
C ILE A 83 14.21 20.38 2.10
N CYS A 84 13.24 19.75 1.43
CA CYS A 84 12.29 20.45 0.56
C CYS A 84 11.52 21.54 1.30
N LEU A 85 11.08 21.27 2.53
CA LEU A 85 10.43 22.25 3.38
C LEU A 85 11.38 23.38 3.76
N LEU A 86 12.64 23.12 4.11
CA LEU A 86 13.61 24.17 4.44
C LEU A 86 13.95 25.05 3.23
N VAL A 87 14.04 24.47 2.02
CA VAL A 87 14.30 25.22 0.78
C VAL A 87 13.10 26.06 0.36
N LYS A 88 11.88 25.55 0.51
CA LYS A 88 10.64 26.26 0.13
C LYS A 88 10.00 27.06 1.26
N ALA A 89 10.47 26.93 2.49
CA ALA A 89 9.99 27.72 3.59
C ALA A 89 10.28 29.19 3.27
N PRO A 90 9.26 30.06 3.21
CA PRO A 90 9.49 31.48 3.02
C PRO A 90 10.32 31.97 4.20
N VAL A 91 11.57 32.34 3.93
CA VAL A 91 12.41 33.05 4.88
C VAL A 91 11.71 34.40 5.08
N LYS A 92 11.20 34.64 6.28
CA LYS A 92 10.77 35.99 6.67
C LYS A 92 11.98 36.91 6.69
#